data_AF-A0A3P7IZ67-F1
#
_entry.id   AF-A0A3P7IZ67-F1
#
_cell.length_a   1.000
_cell.length_b   1.000
_cell.length_c   1.000
_cell.angle_alpha   90.00
_cell.angle_beta   90.00
_cell.angle_gamma   90.00
#
_symmetry.space_group_name_H-M   'P 1'
#
loop_
_entity.id
_entity.type
_entity.pdbx_description
1 polymer ?
#
loop_
_entity_poly.entity_id
_entity_poly.type
_entity_poly.pdbx_seq_one_letter_code
_entity_poly.pdbx_strand_id
1 'polypeptide(L)'
;MEDGSTKWTLQEDPVLRAPTTVKQGFTFLPNPQDGSLYVLKEGILKRLPLSIPALVHASPLKSTDGVLYAGSKRDVWLEIDPLTGSKVETMSATNDKVCPANNKNAIFVGRTEYRVNYSI
;
A
#
# COMPACT_ATOMS: atom_id res chain seq x y z
N MET A 1 31.88 -3.33 21.95
CA MET A 1 30.68 -4.15 22.23
C MET A 1 29.49 -3.36 21.77
N GLU A 2 28.66 -3.92 20.91
CA GLU A 2 27.34 -3.34 20.60
C GLU A 2 26.35 -3.94 21.60
N ASP A 3 25.57 -3.10 22.26
CA ASP A 3 24.63 -3.48 23.32
C ASP A 3 23.23 -3.85 22.79
N GLY A 4 23.01 -3.71 21.47
CA GLY A 4 21.73 -3.96 20.83
C GLY A 4 20.65 -2.92 21.16
N SER A 5 21.02 -1.77 21.73
CA SER A 5 20.07 -0.71 22.06
C SER A 5 19.42 -0.12 20.81
N THR A 6 18.12 0.14 20.89
CA THR A 6 17.36 0.80 19.82
C THR A 6 17.73 2.27 19.75
N LYS A 7 18.34 2.71 18.63
CA LYS A 7 18.73 4.11 18.42
C LYS A 7 17.54 5.02 18.10
N TRP A 8 16.58 4.51 17.34
CA TRP A 8 15.36 5.23 16.95
C TRP A 8 14.28 4.24 16.50
N THR A 9 13.05 4.71 16.42
CA THR A 9 11.91 3.97 15.86
C THR A 9 11.12 4.92 14.98
N LEU A 10 10.70 4.42 13.82
CA LEU A 10 9.89 5.15 12.87
C LEU A 10 8.48 4.56 12.85
N GLN A 11 7.49 5.37 13.22
CA GLN A 11 6.09 4.97 13.16
C GLN A 11 5.51 5.28 11.78
N GLU A 12 5.07 4.25 11.07
CA GLU A 12 4.43 4.35 9.76
C GLU A 12 2.92 4.16 9.85
N ASP A 13 2.24 4.59 8.80
CA ASP A 13 0.87 4.19 8.55
C ASP A 13 0.74 2.66 8.52
N PRO A 14 -0.43 2.11 8.92
CA PRO A 14 -0.70 0.68 8.80
C PRO A 14 -0.43 0.17 7.39
N VAL A 15 0.18 -1.01 7.30
CA VAL A 15 0.46 -1.70 6.02
C VAL A 15 -0.81 -1.87 5.18
N LEU A 16 -1.94 -2.06 5.86
CA LEU A 16 -3.25 -2.30 5.26
C LEU A 16 -4.23 -1.21 5.70
N ARG A 17 -4.80 -0.50 4.72
CA ARG A 17 -5.85 0.51 4.95
C ARG A 17 -7.13 0.06 4.26
N ALA A 18 -8.24 0.07 4.99
CA ALA A 18 -9.57 -0.27 4.48
C ALA A 18 -10.48 0.97 4.54
N PRO A 19 -11.50 1.06 3.67
CA PRO A 19 -12.52 2.09 3.79
C PRO A 19 -13.25 1.96 5.12
N THR A 20 -13.41 3.06 5.85
CA THR A 20 -14.13 3.11 7.14
C THR A 20 -15.65 3.23 6.97
N THR A 21 -16.11 3.51 5.75
CA THR A 21 -17.53 3.74 5.43
C THR A 21 -17.97 2.86 4.28
N VAL A 22 -19.18 2.32 4.37
CA VAL A 22 -19.87 1.67 3.25
C VAL A 22 -20.47 2.76 2.35
N LYS A 23 -20.13 2.78 1.07
CA LYS A 23 -20.72 3.71 0.10
C LYS A 23 -21.59 2.95 -0.88
N GLN A 24 -22.83 3.41 -1.06
CA GLN A 24 -23.79 2.79 -1.97
C GLN A 24 -23.94 1.27 -1.74
N GLY A 25 -23.94 0.86 -0.47
CA GLY A 25 -24.02 -0.55 -0.07
C GLY A 25 -22.75 -1.37 -0.34
N PHE A 26 -21.66 -0.78 -0.86
CA PHE A 26 -20.42 -1.46 -1.23
C PHE A 26 -19.23 -1.05 -0.34
N THR A 27 -18.41 -2.01 0.08
CA THR A 27 -17.07 -1.75 0.65
C THR A 27 -16.15 -2.97 0.52
N PHE A 28 -14.84 -2.73 0.65
CA PHE A 28 -13.82 -3.78 0.78
C PHE A 28 -13.51 -4.05 2.25
N LEU A 29 -13.29 -5.32 2.56
CA LEU A 29 -12.91 -5.80 3.89
C LEU A 29 -11.72 -6.76 3.74
N PRO A 30 -10.49 -6.28 3.92
CA PRO A 30 -9.33 -7.15 3.92
C PRO A 30 -9.17 -7.83 5.30
N ASN A 31 -8.86 -9.12 5.30
CA ASN A 31 -8.57 -9.88 6.51
C ASN A 31 -7.10 -9.66 6.91
N PRO A 32 -6.81 -9.06 8.08
CA PRO A 32 -5.44 -8.84 8.52
C PRO A 32 -4.68 -10.12 8.87
N GLN A 33 -5.36 -11.24 9.11
CA GLN A 33 -4.71 -12.50 9.51
C GLN A 33 -4.11 -13.28 8.34
N ASP A 34 -4.84 -13.39 7.23
CA ASP A 34 -4.45 -14.22 6.08
C ASP A 34 -4.36 -13.44 4.75
N GLY A 35 -4.66 -12.14 4.76
CA GLY A 35 -4.61 -11.28 3.57
C GLY A 35 -5.74 -11.50 2.56
N SER A 36 -6.74 -12.32 2.89
CA SER A 36 -7.90 -12.52 2.02
C SER A 36 -8.73 -11.24 1.90
N LEU A 37 -9.29 -11.00 0.71
CA LEU A 37 -10.07 -9.80 0.42
C LEU A 37 -11.54 -10.15 0.29
N TYR A 38 -12.39 -9.42 1.01
CA TYR A 38 -13.84 -9.55 0.92
C TYR A 38 -14.47 -8.27 0.38
N VAL A 39 -15.66 -8.43 -0.17
CA VAL A 39 -16.56 -7.36 -0.57
C VAL A 39 -17.85 -7.52 0.22
N LEU A 40 -18.31 -6.44 0.83
CA LEU A 40 -19.66 -6.33 1.37
C LEU A 40 -20.49 -5.52 0.37
N LYS A 41 -21.51 -6.14 -0.23
CA LYS A 41 -22.45 -5.49 -1.16
C LYS A 41 -23.88 -5.75 -0.70
N GLU A 42 -24.62 -4.68 -0.37
CA GLU A 42 -26.02 -4.75 0.06
C GLU A 42 -26.26 -5.75 1.22
N GLY A 43 -25.32 -5.79 2.17
CA GLY A 43 -25.37 -6.72 3.30
C GLY A 43 -24.85 -8.14 3.01
N ILE A 44 -24.53 -8.46 1.75
CA ILE A 44 -23.98 -9.75 1.35
C ILE A 44 -22.46 -9.68 1.34
N LEU A 45 -21.82 -10.48 2.20
CA LEU A 45 -20.38 -10.64 2.25
C LEU A 45 -19.92 -11.72 1.26
N LYS A 46 -19.00 -11.38 0.36
CA LYS A 46 -18.39 -12.30 -0.60
C LYS A 46 -16.88 -12.25 -0.52
N ARG A 47 -16.23 -13.42 -0.47
CA ARG A 47 -14.77 -13.53 -0.60
C ARG A 47 -14.39 -13.36 -2.06
N LEU A 48 -13.41 -12.51 -2.34
CA LEU A 48 -12.84 -12.40 -3.67
C LEU A 48 -11.78 -13.50 -3.88
N PRO A 49 -11.66 -14.04 -5.11
CA PRO A 49 -10.63 -15.02 -5.44
C PRO A 49 -9.24 -14.40 -5.64
N LEU A 50 -9.13 -13.06 -5.57
CA LEU A 50 -7.91 -12.30 -5.82
C LEU A 50 -7.47 -11.56 -4.55
N SER A 51 -6.17 -11.50 -4.33
CA SER A 51 -5.55 -10.59 -3.36
C SER A 51 -5.52 -9.15 -3.89
N ILE A 52 -5.21 -8.18 -3.03
CA ILE A 52 -5.05 -6.77 -3.43
C ILE A 52 -4.04 -6.61 -4.59
N PRO A 53 -2.81 -7.16 -4.53
CA PRO A 53 -1.86 -7.07 -5.65
C PRO A 53 -2.37 -7.72 -6.94
N ALA A 54 -3.00 -8.90 -6.83
CA ALA A 54 -3.52 -9.61 -8.00
C ALA A 54 -4.68 -8.85 -8.66
N LEU A 55 -5.56 -8.24 -7.86
CA LEU A 55 -6.64 -7.39 -8.35
C LEU A 55 -6.09 -6.13 -9.03
N VAL A 56 -5.08 -5.47 -8.44
CA VAL A 56 -4.41 -4.33 -9.08
C VAL A 56 -3.79 -4.73 -10.42
N HIS A 57 -3.11 -5.88 -10.48
CA HIS A 57 -2.49 -6.38 -11.71
C HIS A 57 -3.53 -6.70 -12.80
N ALA A 58 -4.68 -7.25 -12.42
CA ALA A 58 -5.78 -7.55 -13.34
C ALA A 58 -6.64 -6.32 -13.68
N SER A 59 -6.37 -5.16 -13.08
CA SER A 59 -7.20 -3.98 -13.27
C SER A 59 -6.91 -3.26 -14.60
N PRO A 60 -7.92 -2.66 -15.25
CA PRO A 60 -9.31 -2.59 -14.82
C PRO A 60 -10.06 -3.92 -14.97
N LEU A 61 -10.84 -4.29 -13.95
CA LEU A 61 -11.57 -5.57 -13.87
C LEU A 61 -13.04 -5.32 -13.58
N LYS A 62 -13.96 -5.86 -14.38
CA LYS A 62 -15.40 -5.82 -14.11
C LYS A 62 -15.88 -7.14 -13.53
N SER A 63 -16.58 -7.11 -12.40
CA SER A 63 -17.20 -8.29 -11.80
C SER A 63 -18.52 -8.66 -12.49
N THR A 64 -18.97 -9.88 -12.27
CA THR A 64 -20.24 -10.39 -12.84
C THR A 64 -21.47 -9.64 -12.33
N ASP A 65 -21.39 -9.04 -11.13
CA ASP A 65 -22.43 -8.22 -10.53
C ASP A 65 -22.29 -6.72 -10.86
N GLY A 66 -21.50 -6.38 -11.87
CA GLY A 66 -21.45 -5.06 -12.51
C GLY A 66 -20.42 -4.09 -11.96
N VAL A 67 -19.71 -4.43 -10.87
CA VAL A 67 -18.76 -3.54 -10.20
C VAL A 67 -17.47 -3.47 -11.02
N LEU A 68 -17.01 -2.26 -11.31
CA LEU A 68 -15.72 -2.02 -11.95
C LEU A 68 -14.67 -1.75 -10.88
N TYR A 69 -13.60 -2.53 -10.89
CA TYR A 69 -12.44 -2.37 -10.04
C TYR A 69 -11.30 -1.69 -10.80
N ALA A 70 -10.73 -0.65 -10.21
CA ALA A 70 -9.56 0.04 -10.70
C ALA A 70 -8.44 -0.05 -9.66
N GLY A 71 -7.25 -0.46 -10.09
CA GLY A 71 -6.09 -0.61 -9.24
C GLY A 71 -4.97 0.33 -9.64
N SER A 72 -4.10 0.67 -8.69
CA SER A 72 -2.84 1.35 -8.97
C SER A 72 -1.73 0.77 -8.11
N LYS A 73 -0.54 0.61 -8.71
CA LYS A 73 0.72 0.29 -8.03
C LYS A 73 1.62 1.51 -8.06
N ARG A 74 2.25 1.85 -6.93
CA ARG A 74 3.27 2.89 -6.85
C ARG A 74 4.50 2.34 -6.11
N ASP A 75 5.68 2.55 -6.68
CA ASP A 75 6.94 2.21 -6.05
C ASP A 75 7.64 3.49 -5.55
N VAL A 76 7.93 3.54 -4.25
CA VAL A 76 8.45 4.71 -3.51
C VAL A 76 9.77 4.32 -2.84
N TRP A 77 10.69 5.27 -2.72
CA TRP A 77 11.91 5.12 -1.92
C TRP A 77 11.82 5.98 -0.67
N LEU A 78 12.10 5.40 0.48
CA LEU A 78 12.28 6.11 1.74
C LEU A 78 13.77 6.37 1.93
N GLU A 79 14.18 7.63 1.95
CA GLU A 79 15.50 8.04 2.41
C GLU A 79 15.43 8.28 3.91
N ILE A 80 16.25 7.57 4.69
CA ILE A 80 16.24 7.61 6.15
C ILE A 80 17.61 8.05 6.65
N ASP A 81 17.65 9.07 7.52
CA ASP A 81 18.85 9.48 8.24
C ASP A 81 19.18 8.43 9.31
N PRO A 82 20.36 7.76 9.24
CA PRO A 82 20.73 6.72 10.20
C PRO A 82 20.94 7.24 11.63
N LEU A 83 21.20 8.54 11.82
CA LEU A 83 21.43 9.13 13.14
C LEU A 83 20.11 9.50 13.82
N THR A 84 19.21 10.16 13.10
CA THR A 84 17.97 10.71 13.67
C THR A 84 16.75 9.81 13.45
N GLY A 85 16.77 8.92 12.46
CA GLY A 85 15.61 8.16 12.01
C GLY A 85 14.62 8.98 11.17
N SER A 86 14.95 10.24 10.84
CA SER A 86 14.09 11.10 10.01
C SER A 86 14.00 10.55 8.60
N LYS A 87 12.79 10.54 8.03
CA LYS A 87 12.53 10.04 6.67
C LYS A 87 12.11 11.13 5.69
N VAL A 88 12.44 10.92 4.41
CA VAL A 88 11.89 11.64 3.26
C VAL A 88 11.43 10.63 2.22
N GLU A 89 10.24 10.83 1.67
CA GLU A 89 9.69 10.01 0.58
C GLU A 89 10.10 10.57 -0.78
N THR A 90 10.79 9.76 -1.58
CA THR A 90 11.22 10.11 -2.93
C THR A 90 10.51 9.21 -3.94
N MET A 91 9.90 9.81 -4.97
CA MET A 91 9.17 9.08 -6.01
C MET A 91 10.11 8.60 -7.11
N SER A 92 9.96 7.34 -7.54
CA SER A 92 10.72 6.72 -8.64
C SER A 92 10.41 7.26 -10.04
N ALA A 93 9.65 8.36 -10.17
CA ALA A 93 9.02 8.80 -11.42
C ALA A 93 9.79 9.88 -12.19
N THR A 94 10.92 10.37 -11.68
CA THR A 94 11.81 11.22 -12.46
C THR A 94 12.68 10.33 -13.34
N ASN A 95 12.55 10.45 -14.67
CA ASN A 95 13.48 9.87 -15.65
C ASN A 95 14.94 10.33 -15.47
N ASP A 96 15.16 11.27 -14.56
CA ASP A 96 16.48 11.69 -14.12
C ASP A 96 17.11 10.57 -13.30
N LYS A 97 18.16 9.96 -13.86
CA LYS A 97 19.09 9.05 -13.15
C LYS A 97 19.90 9.81 -12.10
N VAL A 98 19.26 10.62 -11.29
CA VAL A 98 19.90 11.39 -10.23
C VAL A 98 19.75 10.57 -8.97
N CYS A 99 20.89 10.11 -8.44
CA CYS A 99 20.92 9.54 -7.10
C CYS A 99 20.42 10.62 -6.13
N PRO A 100 19.29 10.41 -5.42
CA PRO A 100 18.73 11.42 -4.51
C PRO A 100 19.58 11.67 -3.25
N ALA A 101 20.72 10.97 -3.12
CA ALA A 101 21.60 11.00 -1.97
C ALA A 101 22.33 12.35 -1.82
N ASN A 102 21.63 13.36 -1.30
CA ASN A 102 22.26 14.55 -0.71
C ASN A 102 23.06 14.18 0.55
N ASN A 103 22.74 13.03 1.17
CA ASN A 103 23.48 12.45 2.29
C ASN A 103 24.13 11.11 1.88
N LYS A 104 25.46 11.06 1.87
CA LYS A 104 26.23 9.85 1.50
C LYS A 104 25.99 8.66 2.44
N ASN A 105 25.44 8.89 3.62
CA ASN A 105 25.20 7.87 4.65
C ASN A 105 23.71 7.53 4.83
N ALA A 106 22.81 8.03 3.97
CA ALA A 106 21.39 7.74 4.09
C ALA A 106 21.09 6.24 3.84
N ILE A 107 20.09 5.73 4.55
CA ILE A 107 19.53 4.39 4.35
C ILE A 107 18.35 4.51 3.38
N PHE A 108 18.35 3.74 2.30
CA PHE A 108 17.25 3.70 1.34
C PHE A 108 16.41 2.43 1.51
N VAL A 109 15.10 2.60 1.69
CA VAL A 109 14.14 1.49 1.79
C VAL A 109 13.12 1.59 0.66
N GLY A 110 13.03 0.55 -0.17
CA GLY A 110 12.03 0.46 -1.23
C GLY A 110 10.67 0.04 -0.66
N ARG A 111 9.60 0.73 -1.07
CA ARG A 111 8.21 0.45 -0.68
C ARG A 111 7.33 0.37 -1.92
N THR A 112 6.54 -0.68 -2.01
CA THR A 112 5.47 -0.79 -3.00
C THR A 112 4.12 -0.57 -2.33
N GLU A 113 3.32 0.33 -2.90
CA GLU A 113 1.96 0.63 -2.46
C GLU A 113 0.95 0.18 -3.51
N TYR A 114 -0.05 -0.58 -3.07
CA TYR A 114 -1.19 -1.00 -3.89
C TYR A 114 -2.45 -0.29 -3.41
N ARG A 115 -3.24 0.24 -4.35
CA ARG A 115 -4.54 0.85 -4.06
C ARG A 115 -5.59 0.29 -4.98
N VAL A 116 -6.76 -0.01 -4.43
CA VAL A 116 -7.94 -0.46 -5.18
C VAL A 116 -9.08 0.51 -4.93
N ASN A 117 -9.74 0.90 -6.01
CA ASN A 117 -10.97 1.68 -6.03
C ASN A 117 -12.04 0.90 -6.80
N TYR A 118 -13.30 1.30 -6.62
CA TYR A 118 -14.43 0.71 -7.32
C TYR A 118 -15.40 1.77 -7.84
N SER A 119 -16.17 1.42 -8.86
CA SER A 119 -17.38 2.13 -9.29
C SER A 119 -18.48 1.12 -9.61
N ILE A 120 -19.72 1.47 -9.27
CA ILE A 120 -20.93 0.70 -9.55
C ILE A 120 -21.79 1.37 -10.62
#